data_AF-A0A349YTA1-F1
#
_entry.id   AF-A0A349YTA1-F1
#
_cell.length_a   1.000
_cell.length_b   1.000
_cell.length_c   1.000
_cell.angle_alpha   90.00
_cell.angle_beta   90.00
_cell.angle_gamma   90.00
#
_symmetry.space_group_name_H-M   'P 1'
#
loop_
_entity.id
_entity.type
_entity.pdbx_description
1 polymer ?
#
loop_
_entity_poly.entity_id
_entity_poly.type
_entity_poly.pdbx_seq_one_letter_code
_entity_poly.pdbx_strand_id
1 'polypeptide(L)'
;MARYTGNNKNGVKRKCGCCGENLYINKNNIDDAIYYDKKTYHSSCFINICRKRIANKRADVSAKWTWVYDHIDSIKKDTYSHLAVAIEQDEIFEFIKEAYDLTIIPTTVWQKLGNIYNGTFKGMSVGIPPSDLLDMWQRKIDMLNGIAKKNEVKGIHMQPEQRLSYDLSILVNKYDSYLRWKEKQKILEAEKETEKSQNIVSQSIGYTNVSKDSKADTDDISGLVDDIFG
;
A
#
# COMPACT_ATOMS: atom_id res chain seq x y z
N MET A 1 16.64 -1.62 -15.50
CA MET A 1 16.79 -1.49 -14.04
C MET A 1 17.16 -0.05 -13.70
N ALA A 2 16.16 0.82 -13.52
CA ALA A 2 16.40 2.17 -13.04
C ALA A 2 16.64 2.12 -11.53
N ARG A 3 17.80 2.62 -11.09
CA ARG A 3 18.19 2.72 -9.69
C ARG A 3 17.37 3.86 -9.06
N TYR A 4 16.52 3.52 -8.10
CA TYR A 4 15.85 4.48 -7.23
C TYR A 4 16.91 5.32 -6.50
N THR A 5 17.13 6.55 -6.93
CA THR A 5 17.82 7.56 -6.13
C THR A 5 16.83 8.07 -5.10
N GLY A 6 17.03 7.67 -3.84
CA GLY A 6 16.18 8.04 -2.71
C GLY A 6 16.11 9.56 -2.55
N ASN A 7 15.05 10.16 -3.08
CA ASN A 7 14.70 11.53 -2.76
C ASN A 7 13.94 11.49 -1.43
N ASN A 8 14.49 12.16 -0.41
CA ASN A 8 13.97 12.17 0.97
C ASN A 8 12.67 13.01 1.12
N LYS A 9 11.86 13.04 0.06
CA LYS A 9 10.63 13.85 -0.12
C LYS A 9 9.45 13.02 -0.66
N ASN A 10 9.56 11.69 -0.70
CA ASN A 10 8.47 10.83 -1.13
C ASN A 10 7.53 10.56 0.04
N GLY A 11 6.22 10.77 -0.17
CA GLY A 11 5.20 10.62 0.85
C GLY A 11 4.40 11.88 1.13
N VAL A 12 3.33 11.72 1.90
CA VAL A 12 2.41 12.79 2.29
C VAL A 12 3.14 13.84 3.10
N LYS A 13 3.20 15.06 2.57
CA LYS A 13 3.82 16.20 3.25
C LYS A 13 2.92 16.75 4.36
N ARG A 14 3.44 16.82 5.58
CA ARG A 14 2.79 17.45 6.75
C ARG A 14 3.75 18.41 7.44
N LYS A 15 3.23 19.28 8.32
CA LYS A 15 4.03 20.20 9.14
C LYS A 15 3.96 19.80 10.60
N CYS A 16 5.11 19.70 11.26
CA CYS A 16 5.18 19.34 12.66
C CYS A 16 4.59 20.45 13.54
N GLY A 17 3.60 20.11 14.36
CA GLY A 17 2.98 21.05 15.30
C GLY A 17 3.91 21.48 16.46
N CYS A 18 5.08 20.86 16.61
CA CYS A 18 6.08 21.20 17.62
C CYS A 18 7.21 22.08 17.08
N CYS A 19 7.99 21.59 16.11
CA CYS A 19 9.16 22.29 15.57
C CYS A 19 8.86 23.13 14.33
N GLY A 20 7.70 22.94 13.69
CA GLY A 20 7.33 23.66 12.47
C GLY A 20 8.00 23.15 11.19
N GLU A 21 8.87 22.15 11.27
CA GLU A 21 9.51 21.54 10.10
C GLU A 21 8.56 20.62 9.32
N ASN A 22 8.90 20.32 8.07
CA ASN A 22 8.11 19.43 7.22
C ASN A 22 8.44 17.96 7.52
N LEU A 23 7.41 17.12 7.55
CA LEU A 23 7.50 15.66 7.54
C LEU A 23 7.04 15.14 6.18
N TYR A 24 7.72 14.13 5.66
CA TYR A 24 7.27 13.36 4.51
C TYR A 24 6.99 11.93 5.00
N ILE A 25 5.71 11.55 4.99
CA ILE A 25 5.23 10.33 5.63
C ILE A 25 4.82 9.33 4.55
N ASN A 26 5.38 8.14 4.59
CA ASN A 26 5.10 7.01 3.70
C ASN A 26 5.03 5.71 4.51
N LYS A 27 4.79 4.58 3.84
CA LYS A 27 4.63 3.27 4.50
C LYS A 27 5.84 2.84 5.34
N ASN A 28 7.03 3.30 4.99
CA ASN A 28 8.28 2.88 5.64
C ASN A 28 8.61 3.70 6.89
N ASN A 29 8.02 4.88 7.07
CA ASN A 29 8.34 5.79 8.16
C ASN A 29 7.09 6.36 8.88
N ILE A 30 5.94 5.73 8.71
CA ILE A 30 4.68 6.18 9.33
C ILE A 30 4.76 6.23 10.86
N ASP A 31 5.57 5.35 11.46
CA ASP A 31 5.82 5.31 12.91
C ASP A 31 6.62 6.52 13.44
N ASP A 32 7.27 7.27 12.54
CA ASP A 32 7.95 8.52 12.86
C ASP A 32 6.99 9.71 12.96
N ALA A 33 5.70 9.50 12.70
CA ALA A 33 4.66 10.52 12.79
C ALA A 33 3.63 10.19 13.89
N ILE A 34 3.11 11.24 14.53
CA ILE A 34 1.95 11.16 15.42
C ILE A 34 0.91 12.19 14.98
N TYR A 35 -0.33 11.74 14.79
CA TYR A 35 -1.48 12.61 14.62
C TYR A 35 -2.27 12.67 15.93
N TYR A 36 -2.30 13.84 16.54
CA TYR A 36 -2.98 14.08 17.82
C TYR A 36 -3.56 15.48 17.86
N ASP A 37 -4.79 15.61 18.35
CA ASP A 37 -5.48 16.90 18.49
C ASP A 37 -5.43 17.75 17.20
N LYS A 38 -5.79 17.10 16.08
CA LYS A 38 -5.85 17.69 14.73
C LYS A 38 -4.52 18.24 14.19
N LYS A 39 -3.39 17.81 14.77
CA LYS A 39 -2.04 18.21 14.34
C LYS A 39 -1.17 16.98 14.13
N THR A 40 -0.26 17.08 13.18
CA THR A 40 0.78 16.08 12.95
C THR A 40 2.07 16.52 13.63
N TYR A 41 2.80 15.57 14.20
CA TYR A 41 4.08 15.80 14.88
C TYR A 41 5.09 14.74 14.43
N HIS A 42 6.38 15.06 14.52
CA HIS A 42 7.37 13.99 14.61
C HIS A 42 7.10 13.21 15.91
N SER A 43 7.22 11.89 15.85
CA SER A 43 7.05 11.00 17.01
C SER A 43 7.95 11.42 18.18
N SER A 44 9.23 11.72 17.88
CA SER A 44 10.19 12.25 18.85
C SER A 44 9.79 13.60 19.44
N CYS A 45 9.29 14.54 18.61
CA CYS A 45 8.79 15.82 19.10
C CYS A 45 7.59 15.66 20.03
N PHE A 46 6.66 14.78 19.68
CA PHE A 46 5.47 14.51 20.49
C PHE A 46 5.83 13.89 21.84
N ILE A 47 6.71 12.89 21.85
CA ILE A 47 7.24 12.26 23.09
C ILE A 47 7.90 13.32 23.99
N ASN A 48 8.68 14.22 23.41
CA ASN A 48 9.31 15.31 24.16
C ASN A 48 8.29 16.29 24.74
N ILE A 49 7.19 16.59 24.01
CA ILE A 49 6.07 17.38 24.54
C ILE A 49 5.45 16.66 25.74
N CYS A 50 5.17 15.35 25.62
CA CYS A 50 4.60 14.56 26.71
C CYS A 50 5.48 14.64 27.96
N ARG A 51 6.77 14.33 27.85
CA ARG A 51 7.73 14.36 28.97
C ARG A 51 7.78 15.73 29.65
N LYS A 52 7.82 16.82 28.89
CA LYS A 52 7.82 18.19 29.43
C LYS A 52 6.51 18.53 30.16
N ARG A 53 5.37 18.05 29.67
CA ARG A 53 4.05 18.36 30.22
C ARG A 53 3.66 17.48 31.40
N ILE A 54 4.20 16.26 31.48
CA ILE A 54 4.09 15.39 32.66
C ILE A 54 4.78 16.04 33.86
N ALA A 55 5.97 16.62 33.66
CA ALA A 55 6.72 17.32 34.71
C ALA A 55 6.13 18.70 35.09
N ASN A 56 4.93 19.04 34.61
CA ASN A 56 4.31 20.34 34.89
C ASN A 56 3.77 20.39 36.33
N LYS A 57 3.92 21.54 37.00
CA LYS A 57 3.39 21.77 38.36
C LYS A 57 1.87 21.73 38.42
N ARG A 58 1.19 22.01 37.31
CA ARG A 58 -0.27 21.93 37.19
C ARG A 58 -0.72 20.47 37.11
N ALA A 59 -1.40 20.00 38.16
CA ALA A 59 -1.84 18.61 38.28
C ALA A 59 -2.79 18.18 37.14
N ASP A 60 -3.69 19.06 36.68
CA ASP A 60 -4.59 18.80 35.56
C ASP A 60 -3.83 18.56 34.25
N VAL A 61 -2.80 19.36 33.99
CA VAL A 61 -1.93 19.22 32.82
C VAL A 61 -1.08 17.95 32.94
N SER A 62 -0.43 17.74 34.08
CA SER A 62 0.40 16.55 34.32
C SER A 62 -0.41 15.27 34.12
N ALA A 63 -1.57 15.13 34.77
CA ALA A 63 -2.42 13.96 34.67
C ALA A 63 -2.88 13.67 33.23
N LYS A 64 -3.33 14.71 32.49
CA LYS A 64 -3.71 14.56 31.08
C LYS A 64 -2.56 13.99 30.25
N TRP A 65 -1.36 14.55 30.39
CA TRP A 65 -0.22 14.17 29.55
C TRP A 65 0.43 12.85 29.97
N THR A 66 0.29 12.44 31.24
CA THR A 66 0.61 11.08 31.68
C THR A 66 -0.30 10.07 30.98
N TRP A 67 -1.62 10.27 31.01
CA TRP A 67 -2.56 9.38 30.31
C TRP A 67 -2.25 9.29 28.81
N VAL A 68 -1.98 10.43 28.15
CA VAL A 68 -1.60 10.47 26.72
C VAL A 68 -0.33 9.68 26.45
N TYR A 69 0.67 9.77 27.33
CA TYR A 69 1.93 9.06 27.19
C TYR A 69 1.76 7.55 27.41
N ASP A 70 0.96 7.16 28.40
CA ASP A 70 0.67 5.75 28.70
C ASP A 70 -0.13 5.08 27.57
N HIS A 71 -0.89 5.84 26.79
CA HIS A 71 -1.69 5.36 25.65
C HIS A 71 -1.03 5.64 24.29
N ILE A 72 0.28 5.91 24.25
CA ILE A 72 0.97 6.32 23.03
C ILE A 72 0.86 5.29 21.91
N ASP A 73 0.86 4.00 22.22
CA ASP A 73 0.74 2.94 21.21
C ASP A 73 -0.64 2.92 20.56
N SER A 74 -1.71 3.20 21.33
CA SER A 74 -3.04 3.39 20.78
C SER A 74 -3.07 4.60 19.84
N ILE A 75 -2.44 5.71 20.24
CA ILE A 75 -2.37 6.93 19.43
C ILE A 75 -1.58 6.68 18.14
N LYS A 76 -0.52 5.88 18.17
CA LYS A 76 0.23 5.47 16.97
C LYS A 76 -0.65 4.65 16.02
N LYS A 77 -1.42 3.69 16.55
CA LYS A 77 -2.38 2.90 15.75
C LYS A 77 -3.46 3.78 15.11
N ASP A 78 -3.98 4.76 15.85
CA ASP A 78 -4.95 5.73 15.32
C ASP A 78 -4.31 6.62 14.26
N THR A 79 -3.04 7.01 14.47
CA THR A 79 -2.25 7.78 13.50
C THR A 79 -2.08 7.01 12.20
N TYR A 80 -1.72 5.72 12.28
CA TYR A 80 -1.61 4.84 11.12
C TYR A 80 -2.92 4.83 10.34
N SER A 81 -4.02 4.55 11.03
CA SER A 81 -5.35 4.47 10.42
C SER A 81 -5.77 5.79 9.76
N HIS A 82 -5.40 6.93 10.36
CA HIS A 82 -5.69 8.26 9.83
C HIS A 82 -4.88 8.60 8.57
N LEU A 83 -3.61 8.17 8.51
CA LEU A 83 -2.68 8.56 7.45
C LEU A 83 -2.60 7.54 6.31
N ALA A 84 -2.94 6.26 6.55
CA ALA A 84 -2.81 5.17 5.59
C ALA A 84 -3.45 5.48 4.25
N VAL A 85 -4.70 5.94 4.23
CA VAL A 85 -5.42 6.27 2.99
C VAL A 85 -4.69 7.36 2.18
N ALA A 86 -4.21 8.40 2.86
CA ALA A 86 -3.48 9.47 2.18
C ALA A 86 -2.14 8.98 1.61
N ILE A 87 -1.46 8.09 2.32
CA ILE A 87 -0.20 7.48 1.88
C ILE A 87 -0.43 6.59 0.66
N GLU A 88 -1.44 5.73 0.68
CA GLU A 88 -1.77 4.87 -0.46
C GLU A 88 -2.19 5.69 -1.69
N GLN A 89 -2.91 6.79 -1.49
CA GLN A 89 -3.26 7.71 -2.59
C GLN A 89 -2.03 8.42 -3.17
N ASP A 90 -1.07 8.81 -2.33
CA ASP A 90 0.20 9.41 -2.76
C ASP A 90 1.04 8.41 -3.58
N GLU A 91 1.06 7.14 -3.20
CA GLU A 91 1.76 6.09 -3.97
C GLU A 91 1.13 5.86 -5.35
N ILE A 92 -0.21 5.85 -5.45
CA ILE A 92 -0.89 5.79 -6.75
C ILE A 92 -0.54 7.02 -7.59
N PHE A 93 -0.49 8.20 -6.99
CA PHE A 93 -0.16 9.44 -7.69
C PHE A 93 1.24 9.37 -8.30
N GLU A 94 2.24 9.00 -7.51
CA GLU A 94 3.62 8.88 -8.01
C GLU A 94 3.75 7.76 -9.05
N PHE A 95 3.08 6.62 -8.84
CA PHE A 95 3.05 5.54 -9.83
C PHE A 95 2.46 6.00 -11.17
N ILE A 96 1.32 6.70 -11.18
CA ILE A 96 0.68 7.16 -12.42
C ILE A 96 1.59 8.14 -13.16
N LYS A 97 2.22 9.08 -12.45
CA LYS A 97 3.14 10.05 -13.06
C LYS A 97 4.29 9.35 -13.77
N GLU A 98 4.90 8.37 -13.10
CA GLU A 98 6.00 7.60 -13.66
C GLU A 98 5.55 6.71 -14.83
N ALA A 99 4.46 5.97 -14.67
CA ALA A 99 4.01 4.97 -15.64
C ALA A 99 3.44 5.56 -16.94
N TYR A 100 2.89 6.79 -16.88
CA TYR A 100 2.25 7.45 -18.01
C TYR A 100 2.99 8.69 -18.51
N ASP A 101 4.18 8.96 -17.96
CA ASP A 101 5.00 10.15 -18.26
C ASP A 101 4.21 11.47 -18.10
N LEU A 102 3.50 11.58 -16.98
CA LEU A 102 2.69 12.74 -16.64
C LEU A 102 3.43 13.63 -15.65
N THR A 103 3.48 14.94 -15.94
CA THR A 103 3.97 15.93 -14.97
C THR A 103 2.92 16.31 -13.93
N ILE A 104 1.66 16.37 -14.35
CA ILE A 104 0.51 16.71 -13.50
C ILE A 104 -0.63 15.74 -13.85
N ILE A 105 -1.22 15.12 -12.83
CA ILE A 105 -2.43 14.29 -13.04
C ILE A 105 -3.64 15.21 -13.22
N PRO A 106 -4.40 15.09 -14.33
CA PRO A 106 -5.59 15.89 -14.55
C PRO A 106 -6.65 15.69 -13.47
N THR A 107 -7.37 16.76 -13.12
CA THR A 107 -8.45 16.72 -12.11
C THR A 107 -9.56 15.70 -12.47
N THR A 108 -9.82 15.49 -13.76
CA THR A 108 -10.79 14.50 -14.24
C THR A 108 -10.40 13.07 -13.86
N VAL A 109 -9.10 12.76 -13.88
CA VAL A 109 -8.57 11.47 -13.43
C VAL A 109 -8.74 11.33 -11.92
N TRP A 110 -8.47 12.39 -11.15
CA TRP A 110 -8.68 12.39 -9.70
C TRP A 110 -10.13 12.12 -9.31
N GLN A 111 -11.08 12.77 -9.99
CA GLN A 111 -12.50 12.51 -9.77
C GLN A 111 -12.87 11.06 -10.10
N LYS A 112 -12.30 10.51 -11.19
CA LYS A 112 -12.50 9.11 -11.56
C LYS A 112 -11.96 8.15 -10.50
N LEU A 113 -10.74 8.37 -10.02
CA LEU A 113 -10.14 7.59 -8.93
C LEU A 113 -11.00 7.66 -7.67
N GLY A 114 -11.44 8.86 -7.26
CA GLY A 114 -12.35 9.03 -6.13
C GLY A 114 -13.66 8.24 -6.27
N ASN A 115 -14.25 8.24 -7.47
CA ASN A 115 -15.45 7.46 -7.75
C ASN A 115 -15.19 5.94 -7.70
N ILE A 116 -14.02 5.49 -8.15
CA ILE A 116 -13.61 4.09 -8.08
C ILE A 116 -13.41 3.66 -6.62
N TYR A 117 -12.74 4.47 -5.81
CA TYR A 117 -12.51 4.20 -4.39
C TYR A 117 -13.82 4.07 -3.62
N ASN A 118 -14.80 4.92 -3.94
CA ASN A 118 -16.09 4.94 -3.28
C ASN A 118 -17.13 3.97 -3.89
N GLY A 119 -16.80 3.29 -4.99
CA GLY A 119 -17.73 2.41 -5.70
C GLY A 119 -18.87 3.15 -6.42
N THR A 120 -18.75 4.45 -6.62
CA THR A 120 -19.74 5.29 -7.32
C THR A 120 -19.45 5.42 -8.82
N PHE A 121 -18.34 4.86 -9.29
CA PHE A 121 -18.03 4.80 -10.71
C PHE A 121 -19.01 3.87 -11.44
N LYS A 122 -19.41 4.26 -12.66
CA LYS A 122 -20.51 3.61 -13.39
C LYS A 122 -20.31 2.10 -13.51
N GLY A 123 -21.29 1.33 -13.06
CA GLY A 123 -21.30 -0.14 -13.14
C GLY A 123 -20.61 -0.84 -11.96
N MET A 124 -20.11 -0.10 -10.97
CA MET A 124 -19.56 -0.68 -9.74
C MET A 124 -20.65 -0.78 -8.66
N SER A 125 -20.60 -1.85 -7.88
CA SER A 125 -21.41 -2.06 -6.67
C SER A 125 -20.61 -1.94 -5.38
N VAL A 126 -19.27 -2.06 -5.49
CA VAL A 126 -18.32 -2.02 -4.38
C VAL A 126 -17.12 -1.19 -4.80
N GLY A 127 -16.61 -0.36 -3.90
CA GLY A 127 -15.40 0.43 -4.13
C GLY A 127 -14.13 -0.42 -4.15
N ILE A 128 -13.12 0.05 -4.89
CA ILE A 128 -11.79 -0.58 -4.92
C ILE A 128 -10.87 0.20 -3.97
N PRO A 129 -10.36 -0.41 -2.89
CA PRO A 129 -9.37 0.25 -2.03
C PRO A 129 -8.15 0.74 -2.82
N PRO A 130 -7.55 1.89 -2.46
CA PRO A 130 -6.34 2.38 -3.13
C PRO A 130 -5.22 1.34 -3.20
N SER A 131 -4.92 0.65 -2.09
CA SER A 131 -3.95 -0.45 -2.05
C SER A 131 -4.22 -1.56 -3.06
N ASP A 132 -5.47 -2.02 -3.17
CA ASP A 132 -5.87 -3.04 -4.16
C ASP A 132 -5.70 -2.53 -5.59
N LEU A 133 -6.13 -1.30 -5.87
CA LEU A 133 -6.00 -0.71 -7.20
C LEU A 133 -4.54 -0.60 -7.62
N LEU A 134 -3.66 -0.16 -6.71
CA LEU A 134 -2.22 -0.04 -6.96
C LEU A 134 -1.58 -1.41 -7.27
N ASP A 135 -1.87 -2.43 -6.46
CA ASP A 135 -1.33 -3.78 -6.65
C ASP A 135 -1.80 -4.37 -8.00
N MET A 136 -3.09 -4.21 -8.33
CA MET A 136 -3.60 -4.62 -9.64
C MET A 136 -2.89 -3.92 -10.79
N TRP A 137 -2.65 -2.62 -10.66
CA TRP A 137 -2.01 -1.82 -11.70
C TRP A 137 -0.57 -2.24 -11.92
N GLN A 138 0.20 -2.39 -10.85
CA GLN A 138 1.59 -2.81 -10.89
C GLN A 138 1.72 -4.20 -11.53
N ARG A 139 0.86 -5.15 -11.14
CA ARG A 139 0.85 -6.51 -11.72
C ARG A 139 0.51 -6.53 -13.21
N LYS A 140 -0.31 -5.57 -13.67
CA LYS A 140 -0.84 -5.55 -15.04
C LYS A 140 -0.18 -4.52 -15.95
N ILE A 141 0.81 -3.76 -15.47
CA ILE A 141 1.36 -2.65 -16.23
C ILE A 141 1.96 -3.10 -17.57
N ASP A 142 2.64 -4.25 -17.62
CA ASP A 142 3.21 -4.79 -18.86
C ASP A 142 2.13 -5.24 -19.86
N MET A 143 1.06 -5.86 -19.36
CA MET A 143 -0.11 -6.20 -20.18
C MET A 143 -0.76 -4.93 -20.76
N LEU A 144 -0.94 -3.89 -19.93
CA LEU A 144 -1.51 -2.61 -20.35
C LEU A 144 -0.61 -1.91 -21.39
N ASN A 145 0.71 -1.89 -21.16
CA ASN A 145 1.71 -1.41 -22.12
C ASN A 145 1.60 -2.17 -23.47
N GLY A 146 1.44 -3.49 -23.41
CA GLY A 146 1.25 -4.33 -24.60
C GLY A 146 -0.04 -4.03 -25.35
N ILE A 147 -1.15 -3.76 -24.65
CA ILE A 147 -2.42 -3.34 -25.25
C ILE A 147 -2.25 -1.97 -25.93
N ALA A 148 -1.63 -1.01 -25.26
CA ALA A 148 -1.37 0.32 -25.80
C ALA A 148 -0.55 0.24 -27.11
N LYS A 149 0.53 -0.55 -27.11
CA LYS A 149 1.36 -0.78 -28.30
C LYS A 149 0.57 -1.42 -29.45
N LYS A 150 -0.27 -2.42 -29.16
CA LYS A 150 -1.14 -3.04 -30.17
C LYS A 150 -2.15 -2.05 -30.76
N ASN A 151 -2.70 -1.16 -29.95
CA ASN A 151 -3.61 -0.11 -30.41
C ASN A 151 -2.91 0.93 -31.28
N GLU A 152 -1.70 1.33 -30.91
CA GLU A 152 -0.87 2.24 -31.70
C GLU A 152 -0.56 1.66 -33.10
N VAL A 153 -0.19 0.38 -33.18
CA VAL A 153 0.03 -0.33 -34.46
C VAL A 153 -1.24 -0.35 -35.34
N LYS A 154 -2.42 -0.35 -34.72
CA LYS A 154 -3.73 -0.26 -35.42
C LYS A 154 -4.13 1.18 -35.78
N GLY A 155 -3.27 2.16 -35.54
CA GLY A 155 -3.54 3.58 -35.79
C GLY A 155 -4.42 4.25 -34.73
N ILE A 156 -4.69 3.59 -33.60
CA ILE A 156 -5.43 4.18 -32.48
C ILE A 156 -4.41 4.81 -31.53
N HIS A 157 -4.09 6.07 -31.79
CA HIS A 157 -3.21 6.85 -30.92
C HIS A 157 -4.03 7.49 -29.79
N MET A 158 -3.62 7.26 -28.55
CA MET A 158 -4.25 7.83 -27.35
C MET A 158 -3.26 8.75 -26.65
N GLN A 159 -3.73 9.94 -26.27
CA GLN A 159 -2.96 10.82 -25.37
C GLN A 159 -2.81 10.17 -23.99
N PRO A 160 -1.77 10.53 -23.21
CA PRO A 160 -1.51 9.93 -21.90
C PRO A 160 -2.73 9.85 -20.97
N GLU A 161 -3.56 10.90 -20.93
CA GLU A 161 -4.76 10.96 -20.10
C GLU A 161 -5.86 10.00 -20.59
N GLN A 162 -6.00 9.88 -21.91
CA GLN A 162 -6.95 8.95 -22.53
C GLN A 162 -6.52 7.51 -22.26
N ARG A 163 -5.22 7.24 -22.40
CA ARG A 163 -4.62 5.94 -22.10
C ARG A 163 -4.82 5.56 -20.63
N LEU A 164 -4.53 6.48 -19.71
CA LEU A 164 -4.75 6.32 -18.28
C LEU A 164 -6.21 6.00 -17.95
N SER A 165 -7.15 6.74 -18.54
CA SER A 165 -8.58 6.47 -18.34
C SER A 165 -9.01 5.11 -18.92
N TYR A 166 -8.45 4.73 -20.07
CA TYR A 166 -8.71 3.45 -20.71
C TYR A 166 -8.22 2.27 -19.85
N ASP A 167 -6.97 2.34 -19.40
CA ASP A 167 -6.33 1.33 -18.56
C ASP A 167 -7.06 1.17 -17.21
N LEU A 168 -7.49 2.28 -16.59
CA LEU A 168 -8.35 2.25 -15.40
C LEU A 168 -9.63 1.45 -15.61
N SER A 169 -10.25 1.59 -16.78
CA SER A 169 -11.50 0.90 -17.08
C SER A 169 -11.26 -0.61 -17.24
N ILE A 170 -10.12 -1.01 -17.78
CA ILE A 170 -9.69 -2.42 -17.83
C ILE A 170 -9.50 -2.96 -16.42
N LEU A 171 -8.81 -2.23 -15.55
CA LEU A 171 -8.54 -2.65 -14.18
C LEU A 171 -9.83 -2.82 -13.39
N VAL A 172 -10.74 -1.84 -13.44
CA VAL A 172 -12.06 -1.93 -12.78
C VAL A 172 -12.82 -3.18 -13.24
N ASN A 173 -12.86 -3.46 -14.54
CA ASN A 173 -13.53 -4.64 -15.09
C ASN A 173 -12.91 -5.98 -14.66
N LYS A 174 -11.67 -5.97 -14.13
CA LYS A 174 -10.96 -7.17 -13.66
C LYS A 174 -10.97 -7.30 -12.14
N TYR A 175 -11.63 -6.41 -11.41
CA TYR A 175 -11.57 -6.40 -9.94
C TYR A 175 -12.13 -7.67 -9.31
N ASP A 176 -13.27 -8.19 -9.78
CA ASP A 176 -13.83 -9.44 -9.23
C ASP A 176 -12.88 -10.63 -9.39
N SER A 177 -12.17 -10.71 -10.52
CA SER A 177 -11.16 -11.75 -10.75
C SER A 177 -9.95 -11.55 -9.85
N TYR A 178 -9.56 -10.30 -9.59
CA TYR A 178 -8.50 -9.98 -8.63
C TYR A 178 -8.88 -10.40 -7.20
N LEU A 179 -10.12 -10.14 -6.76
CA LEU A 179 -10.60 -10.57 -5.45
C LEU A 179 -10.57 -12.09 -5.29
N ARG A 180 -11.02 -12.84 -6.32
CA ARG A 180 -10.91 -14.30 -6.34
C ARG A 180 -9.47 -14.78 -6.26
N TRP A 181 -8.56 -14.14 -6.97
CA TRP A 181 -7.14 -14.44 -6.90
C TRP A 181 -6.56 -14.18 -5.51
N LYS A 182 -6.88 -13.04 -4.90
CA LYS A 182 -6.42 -12.66 -3.56
C LYS A 182 -6.89 -13.64 -2.51
N GLU A 183 -8.13 -14.12 -2.62
CA GLU A 183 -8.67 -15.15 -1.73
C GLU A 183 -7.95 -16.50 -1.91
N LYS A 184 -7.68 -16.92 -3.15
CA LYS A 184 -6.84 -18.10 -3.42
C LYS A 184 -5.45 -17.97 -2.79
N GLN A 185 -4.82 -16.80 -2.85
CA GLN A 185 -3.50 -16.60 -2.22
C GLN A 185 -3.54 -16.78 -0.70
N LYS A 186 -4.58 -16.26 -0.03
CA LYS A 186 -4.74 -16.45 1.42
C LYS A 186 -4.90 -17.93 1.80
N ILE A 187 -5.66 -18.69 1.01
CA ILE A 187 -5.85 -20.13 1.22
C ILE A 187 -4.50 -20.85 1.09
N LEU A 188 -3.75 -20.57 0.02
CA LEU A 188 -2.43 -21.18 -0.21
C LEU A 188 -1.40 -20.81 0.87
N GLU A 189 -1.44 -19.59 1.39
CA GLU A 189 -0.57 -19.14 2.48
C GLU A 189 -0.91 -19.88 3.79
N ALA A 190 -2.20 -19.98 4.12
CA ALA A 190 -2.66 -20.74 5.29
C ALA A 190 -2.31 -22.23 5.18
N GLU A 191 -2.45 -22.84 4.00
CA GLU A 191 -2.06 -24.23 3.74
C GLU A 191 -0.55 -24.43 3.98
N LYS A 192 0.31 -23.54 3.47
CA LYS A 192 1.76 -23.59 3.71
C LYS A 192 2.13 -23.43 5.20
N GLU A 193 1.41 -22.59 5.94
CA GLU A 193 1.61 -22.47 7.39
C GLU A 193 1.21 -23.74 8.13
N THR A 194 0.09 -24.37 7.74
CA THR A 194 -0.34 -25.65 8.30
C THR A 194 0.66 -26.77 7.99
N GLU A 195 1.17 -26.87 6.76
CA GLU A 195 2.19 -27.86 6.39
C GLU A 195 3.51 -27.67 7.16
N LYS A 196 3.96 -26.43 7.36
CA LYS A 196 5.13 -26.14 8.20
C LYS A 196 4.89 -26.55 9.65
N SER A 197 3.72 -26.25 10.21
CA SER A 197 3.39 -26.64 11.59
C SER A 197 3.25 -28.16 11.76
N GLN A 198 2.69 -28.87 10.78
CA GLN A 198 2.57 -30.33 10.78
C GLN A 198 3.93 -31.02 10.59
N ASN A 199 4.82 -30.48 9.76
CA ASN A 199 6.20 -30.99 9.63
C ASN A 199 7.01 -30.81 10.92
N ILE A 200 6.81 -29.71 11.66
CA ILE A 200 7.46 -29.51 12.97
C ILE A 200 6.94 -30.53 14.01
N VAL A 201 5.63 -30.76 14.07
CA VAL A 201 5.03 -31.76 14.99
C VAL A 201 5.52 -33.18 14.64
N SER A 202 5.64 -33.49 13.34
CA SER A 202 6.15 -34.78 12.87
C SER A 202 7.64 -35.01 13.19
N GLN A 203 8.46 -33.95 13.23
CA GLN A 203 9.87 -34.04 13.67
C GLN A 203 10.04 -34.19 15.19
N SER A 204 9.04 -33.79 15.99
CA SER A 204 9.07 -33.92 17.45
C SER A 204 8.60 -35.29 17.97
N ILE A 205 8.08 -36.17 17.11
CA ILE A 205 7.67 -37.55 17.45
C ILE A 205 8.36 -38.53 16.51
N GLY A 206 9.54 -39.03 16.90
CA GLY A 206 10.10 -40.26 16.32
C GLY A 206 11.42 -40.08 15.55
N TYR A 207 12.41 -40.86 16.00
CA TYR A 207 13.77 -40.96 15.52
C TYR A 207 13.96 -41.48 14.07
N THR A 208 15.19 -41.25 13.60
CA THR A 208 16.03 -42.01 12.65
C THR A 208 16.14 -41.55 11.19
N ASN A 209 17.39 -41.25 10.84
CA ASN A 209 17.91 -40.90 9.52
C ASN A 209 17.54 -41.91 8.43
N VAL A 210 17.06 -41.43 7.28
CA VAL A 210 17.38 -42.01 5.97
C VAL A 210 17.49 -40.89 4.94
N SER A 211 18.65 -40.81 4.32
CA SER A 211 19.00 -39.96 3.19
C SER A 211 18.29 -40.40 1.90
N LYS A 212 17.86 -39.43 1.08
CA LYS A 212 17.86 -39.57 -0.39
C LYS A 212 17.68 -38.24 -1.12
N ASP A 213 18.53 -38.08 -2.13
CA ASP A 213 18.59 -37.00 -3.11
C ASP A 213 17.23 -36.64 -3.70
N SER A 214 17.00 -35.33 -3.88
CA SER A 214 16.09 -34.84 -4.91
C SER A 214 16.62 -33.54 -5.49
N LYS A 215 16.73 -33.56 -6.82
CA LYS A 215 17.09 -32.42 -7.68
C LYS A 215 16.13 -31.27 -7.38
N ALA A 216 16.70 -30.09 -7.21
CA ALA A 216 15.96 -28.84 -7.20
C ALA A 216 15.38 -28.61 -8.60
N ASP A 217 14.10 -28.91 -8.79
CA ASP A 217 13.30 -28.26 -9.82
C ASP A 217 12.99 -26.85 -9.31
N THR A 218 13.54 -25.87 -10.01
CA THR A 218 13.20 -24.46 -9.81
C THR A 218 11.81 -24.25 -10.38
N ASP A 219 10.79 -24.24 -9.52
CA ASP A 219 9.42 -23.87 -9.87
C ASP A 219 9.40 -22.43 -10.42
N ASP A 220 9.44 -22.32 -11.74
CA ASP A 220 9.21 -21.08 -12.46
C ASP A 220 7.70 -20.77 -12.44
N ILE A 221 7.31 -19.91 -11.50
CA ILE A 221 5.93 -19.47 -11.25
C ILE A 221 5.41 -18.58 -12.41
N SER A 222 6.22 -18.30 -13.44
CA SER A 222 5.80 -17.50 -14.60
C SER A 222 4.58 -18.09 -15.33
N GLY A 223 4.44 -19.42 -15.37
CA GLY A 223 3.33 -20.09 -16.03
C GLY A 223 1.97 -19.98 -15.34
N LEU A 224 1.94 -19.73 -14.02
CA LEU A 224 0.68 -19.61 -13.26
C LEU A 224 -0.02 -18.27 -13.52
N VAL A 225 0.68 -17.26 -14.04
CA VAL A 225 0.09 -15.94 -14.33
C VAL A 225 -0.80 -15.99 -15.57
N ASP A 226 -0.47 -16.82 -16.56
CA ASP A 226 -1.21 -16.91 -17.83
C ASP A 226 -2.54 -17.68 -17.68
N ASP A 227 -2.57 -18.75 -16.87
CA ASP A 227 -3.79 -19.54 -16.61
C ASP A 227 -4.84 -18.81 -15.75
N ILE A 228 -4.47 -17.69 -15.10
CA ILE A 228 -5.39 -16.90 -14.26
C ILE A 228 -6.23 -15.90 -15.09
N PHE A 229 -5.77 -15.52 -16.30
CA PHE A 229 -6.32 -14.35 -17.00
C PHE A 229 -6.66 -14.55 -18.49
N GLY A 230 -6.59 -15.78 -19.00
CA GLY A 230 -7.19 -16.18 -20.28
C GLY A 230 -8.71 -16.07 -20.31
#